data_AF-A0A317E8Y0-F1
#
_entry.id   AF-A0A317E8Y0-F1
#
_cell.length_a   1.000
_cell.length_b   1.000
_cell.length_c   1.000
_cell.angle_alpha   90.00
_cell.angle_beta   90.00
_cell.angle_gamma   90.00
#
_symmetry.space_group_name_H-M   'P 1'
#
loop_
_entity.id
_entity.type
_entity.pdbx_description
1 polymer ?
#
loop_
_entity_poly.entity_id
_entity_poly.type
_entity_poly.pdbx_seq_one_letter_code
_entity_poly.pdbx_strand_id
1 'polypeptide(L)'
;MLKRFMRRLRSGSTSPLSYEEQRQRLEDGSLDARRYLAAQGDTRPEILYYLAEDEDAGVRSAVAGNPGTPHQADRNLTRDASDDVRRELARKVARLLPTLTHHEQDRLRERTIELIEILATDQLAAVRRVLSEELKSSRNVPKPIVDRLARDLDLIVSAPILEYSPLLGDDDLLEIIASCQVEGAMAAIARRADLPQSVSEAIVATLDIPAVAALLNNPSARLREDVLDQIIDAAGSIDVWHQPLVLRTELSMRAIRRIAGFVASSLVDQLMTRNDLDEETAATLARRVRERVAAGEHELPRRAFDELLAEVAAMERAGHLDEAEIEKAIDGGRRDFVIAAFCVRSGMRPAAVRQVLGCRLAKPVCALVWRSGLSMRLAVKVQRQIALIPQSGLIHARGGTNYPLTPEEMSWHLEFFSLDEPRR
;
A
#
# COMPACT_ATOMS: atom_id res chain seq x y z
N MET A 1 -9.33 -1.67 48.04
CA MET A 1 -8.70 -0.50 48.70
C MET A 1 -7.43 0.02 48.02
N LEU A 2 -6.66 -0.79 47.27
CA LEU A 2 -5.44 -0.32 46.59
C LEU A 2 -5.65 0.64 45.39
N LYS A 3 -6.78 0.60 44.67
CA LYS A 3 -7.06 1.51 43.54
C LYS A 3 -7.30 2.98 43.95
N ARG A 4 -7.74 3.21 45.20
CA ARG A 4 -7.92 4.55 45.78
C ARG A 4 -6.59 5.14 46.30
N PHE A 5 -5.61 4.29 46.59
CA PHE A 5 -4.29 4.67 47.07
C PHE A 5 -3.36 5.08 45.91
N MET A 6 -3.43 4.38 44.76
CA MET A 6 -2.66 4.79 43.57
C MET A 6 -3.16 6.08 42.90
N ARG A 7 -4.44 6.46 43.09
CA ARG A 7 -4.95 7.77 42.63
C ARG A 7 -4.44 8.96 43.45
N ARG A 8 -3.89 8.70 44.65
CA ARG A 8 -3.34 9.73 45.55
C ARG A 8 -1.85 10.01 45.36
N LEU A 9 -1.15 9.21 44.53
CA LEU A 9 0.30 9.33 44.33
C LEU A 9 0.70 10.02 43.01
N ARG A 10 -0.28 10.51 42.23
CA ARG A 10 -0.04 11.30 40.99
C ARG A 10 -0.65 12.70 41.01
N SER A 11 -1.30 13.11 42.09
CA SER A 11 -1.81 14.47 42.28
C SER A 11 -1.05 15.12 43.43
N GLY A 12 -0.03 15.92 43.10
CA GLY A 12 0.37 16.98 44.01
C GLY A 12 -0.88 17.81 44.28
N SER A 13 -1.39 17.74 45.51
CA SER A 13 -2.58 18.43 45.97
C SER A 13 -2.32 19.93 45.96
N THR A 14 -2.47 20.56 44.80
CA THR A 14 -2.69 22.00 44.69
C THR A 14 -4.19 22.20 44.58
N SER A 15 -4.75 22.99 45.50
CA SER A 15 -6.15 23.43 45.38
C SER A 15 -6.34 24.15 44.04
N PRO A 16 -7.53 24.04 43.42
CA PRO A 16 -7.84 24.80 42.21
C PRO A 16 -7.54 26.28 42.45
N LEU A 17 -6.79 26.91 41.54
CA LEU A 17 -6.50 28.33 41.66
C LEU A 17 -7.81 29.11 41.60
N SER A 18 -8.00 30.05 42.52
CA SER A 18 -9.11 31.00 42.45
C SER A 18 -9.01 31.83 41.16
N TYR A 19 -10.13 32.39 40.73
CA TYR A 19 -10.14 33.25 39.55
C TYR A 19 -9.16 34.43 39.67
N GLU A 20 -9.06 35.03 40.86
CA GLU A 20 -8.15 36.14 41.13
C GLU A 20 -6.69 35.70 41.00
N GLU A 21 -6.32 34.51 41.51
CA GLU A 21 -4.97 33.96 41.37
C GLU A 21 -4.64 33.60 39.91
N GLN A 22 -5.59 33.05 39.15
CA GLN A 22 -5.40 32.77 37.72
C GLN A 22 -5.18 34.07 36.94
N ARG A 23 -5.97 35.12 37.24
CA ARG A 23 -5.84 36.43 36.61
C ARG A 23 -4.53 37.11 36.97
N GLN A 24 -4.11 37.08 38.22
CA GLN A 24 -2.86 37.70 38.66
C GLN A 24 -1.65 37.07 37.94
N ARG A 25 -1.63 35.74 37.82
CA ARG A 25 -0.58 35.04 37.06
C ARG A 25 -0.58 35.36 35.57
N LEU A 26 -1.75 35.67 35.00
CA LEU A 26 -1.84 36.14 33.62
C LEU A 26 -1.29 37.57 33.49
N GLU A 27 -1.57 38.44 34.46
CA GLU A 27 -1.05 39.81 34.54
C GLU A 27 0.48 39.85 34.73
N ASP A 28 1.06 38.86 35.43
CA ASP A 28 2.52 38.68 35.54
C ASP A 28 3.18 38.47 34.17
N GLY A 29 2.41 38.05 33.15
CA GLY A 29 2.81 38.04 31.74
C GLY A 29 3.91 37.05 31.35
N SER A 30 4.50 36.30 32.29
CA SER A 30 5.58 35.36 31.98
C SER A 30 5.09 34.21 31.09
N LEU A 31 5.91 33.80 30.12
CA LEU A 31 5.59 32.70 29.21
C LEU A 31 5.23 31.41 29.96
N ASP A 32 5.97 31.11 31.03
CA ASP A 32 5.74 29.92 31.86
C ASP A 32 4.38 29.98 32.58
N ALA A 33 3.97 31.16 33.07
CA ALA A 33 2.66 31.33 33.69
C ALA A 33 1.52 31.15 32.67
N ARG A 34 1.65 31.75 31.47
CA ARG A 34 0.66 31.61 30.39
C ARG A 34 0.52 30.16 29.94
N ARG A 35 1.65 29.47 29.71
CA ARG A 35 1.66 28.03 29.37
C ARG A 35 1.08 27.16 30.49
N TYR A 36 1.42 27.45 31.74
CA TYR A 36 0.88 26.72 32.89
C TYR A 36 -0.63 26.83 32.96
N LEU A 37 -1.18 28.05 32.89
CA LEU A 37 -2.62 28.31 32.89
C LEU A 37 -3.31 27.66 31.68
N ALA A 38 -2.72 27.75 30.49
CA ALA A 38 -3.26 27.11 29.30
C ALA A 38 -3.40 25.58 29.44
N ALA A 39 -2.51 24.92 30.20
CA ALA A 39 -2.54 23.47 30.41
C ALA A 39 -3.41 23.01 31.59
N GLN A 40 -3.84 23.89 32.49
CA GLN A 40 -4.64 23.50 33.66
C GLN A 40 -6.12 23.29 33.29
N GLY A 41 -6.67 22.12 33.65
CA GLY A 41 -8.06 21.75 33.31
C GLY A 41 -9.14 22.54 34.06
N ASP A 42 -8.79 23.27 35.11
CA ASP A 42 -9.67 24.14 35.91
C ASP A 42 -9.50 25.64 35.57
N THR A 43 -8.70 25.97 34.55
CA THR A 43 -8.59 27.34 34.05
C THR A 43 -9.94 27.81 33.53
N ARG A 44 -10.29 29.05 33.89
CA ARG A 44 -11.58 29.64 33.52
C ARG A 44 -11.71 29.78 32.00
N PRO A 45 -12.90 29.50 31.41
CA PRO A 45 -13.09 29.56 29.95
C PRO A 45 -12.72 30.90 29.34
N GLU A 46 -12.94 32.02 30.03
CA GLU A 46 -12.61 33.37 29.58
C GLU A 46 -11.10 33.58 29.47
N ILE A 47 -10.32 32.99 30.38
CA ILE A 47 -8.85 33.02 30.36
C ILE A 47 -8.35 32.15 29.20
N LEU A 48 -8.92 30.96 29.02
CA LEU A 48 -8.57 30.08 27.89
C LEU A 48 -8.90 30.72 26.54
N TYR A 49 -10.01 31.46 26.47
CA TYR A 49 -10.37 32.22 25.27
C TYR A 49 -9.33 33.29 24.95
N TYR A 50 -8.91 34.06 25.95
CA TYR A 50 -7.84 35.05 25.78
C TYR A 50 -6.51 34.42 25.35
N LEU A 51 -6.10 33.32 26.01
CA LEU A 51 -4.86 32.59 25.70
C LEU A 51 -4.88 31.88 24.34
N ALA A 52 -6.05 31.68 23.73
CA ALA A 52 -6.16 31.13 22.38
C ALA A 52 -5.64 32.11 21.30
N GLU A 53 -5.46 33.39 21.63
CA GLU A 53 -4.90 34.41 20.76
C GLU A 53 -3.46 34.81 21.16
N ASP A 54 -2.82 34.06 22.06
CA ASP A 54 -1.46 34.33 22.54
C ASP A 54 -0.45 34.33 21.37
N GLU A 55 0.58 35.17 21.47
CA GLU A 55 1.67 35.23 20.47
C GLU A 55 2.45 33.90 20.37
N ASP A 56 2.61 33.18 21.49
CA ASP A 56 3.37 31.94 21.55
C ASP A 56 2.52 30.73 21.12
N ALA A 57 2.98 30.04 20.06
CA ALA A 57 2.30 28.84 19.56
C ALA A 57 2.23 27.72 20.62
N GLY A 58 3.19 27.64 21.55
CA GLY A 58 3.17 26.66 22.64
C GLY A 58 2.04 26.91 23.63
N VAL A 59 1.74 28.17 23.97
CA VAL A 59 0.58 28.54 24.78
C VAL A 59 -0.71 28.16 24.05
N ARG A 60 -0.87 28.56 22.79
CA ARG A 60 -2.06 28.23 21.97
C ARG A 60 -2.23 26.72 21.81
N SER A 61 -1.14 25.98 21.68
CA SER A 61 -1.13 24.52 21.60
C SER A 61 -1.59 23.88 22.92
N ALA A 62 -1.19 24.44 24.07
CA ALA A 62 -1.68 24.00 25.37
C ALA A 62 -3.19 24.27 25.53
N VAL A 63 -3.68 25.43 25.07
CA VAL A 63 -5.12 25.74 25.03
C VAL A 63 -5.86 24.76 24.12
N ALA A 64 -5.32 24.44 22.94
CA ALA A 64 -5.91 23.48 22.01
C ALA A 64 -6.08 22.08 22.64
N GLY A 65 -5.11 21.63 23.45
CA GLY A 65 -5.17 20.37 24.18
C GLY A 65 -6.03 20.39 25.46
N ASN A 66 -6.46 21.55 25.93
CA ASN A 66 -7.17 21.68 27.19
C ASN A 66 -8.66 21.27 27.08
N PRO A 67 -9.17 20.36 27.95
CA PRO A 67 -10.57 19.95 27.96
C PRO A 67 -11.58 21.05 28.32
N GLY A 68 -11.15 22.08 29.03
CA GLY A 68 -11.97 23.22 29.46
C GLY A 68 -12.10 24.33 28.43
N THR A 69 -11.39 24.23 27.29
CA THR A 69 -11.39 25.27 26.27
C THR A 69 -12.79 25.46 25.68
N PRO A 70 -13.32 26.71 25.67
CA PRO A 70 -14.65 26.95 25.14
C PRO A 70 -14.68 26.72 23.63
N HIS A 71 -15.83 26.26 23.13
CA HIS A 71 -16.01 25.93 21.70
C HIS A 71 -15.64 27.08 20.75
N GLN A 72 -15.87 28.35 21.12
CA GLN A 72 -15.48 29.49 20.30
C GLN A 72 -13.96 29.61 20.13
N ALA A 73 -13.18 29.33 21.19
CA ALA A 73 -11.73 29.29 21.12
C ALA A 73 -11.25 28.10 20.28
N ASP A 74 -11.82 26.91 20.50
CA ASP A 74 -11.50 25.74 19.67
C ASP A 74 -11.78 26.00 18.19
N ARG A 75 -12.89 26.67 17.87
CA ARG A 75 -13.23 27.05 16.49
C ARG A 75 -12.21 28.02 15.89
N ASN A 76 -11.71 28.99 16.65
CA ASN A 76 -10.64 29.88 16.20
C ASN A 76 -9.35 29.07 15.93
N LEU A 77 -8.99 28.16 16.84
CA LEU A 77 -7.79 27.34 16.76
C LEU A 77 -7.81 26.34 15.58
N THR A 78 -8.98 26.00 15.01
CA THR A 78 -9.04 25.21 13.75
C THR A 78 -8.34 25.89 12.57
N ARG A 79 -8.14 27.22 12.64
CA ARG A 79 -7.49 28.03 11.59
C ARG A 79 -6.17 28.65 12.08
N ASP A 80 -5.61 28.14 13.18
CA ASP A 80 -4.34 28.63 13.70
C ASP A 80 -3.23 28.54 12.65
N ALA A 81 -2.28 29.49 12.64
CA ALA A 81 -1.15 29.45 11.72
C ALA A 81 -0.23 28.25 11.97
N SER A 82 -0.09 27.82 13.23
CA SER A 82 0.77 26.72 13.63
C SER A 82 0.08 25.37 13.44
N ASP A 83 0.71 24.47 12.68
CA ASP A 83 0.16 23.13 12.48
C ASP A 83 0.12 22.30 13.78
N ASP A 84 1.09 22.48 14.69
CA ASP A 84 1.10 21.80 15.99
C ASP A 84 -0.15 22.13 16.82
N VAL A 85 -0.61 23.37 16.81
CA VAL A 85 -1.85 23.79 17.49
C VAL A 85 -3.05 23.06 16.89
N ARG A 86 -3.15 23.02 15.55
CA ARG A 86 -4.24 22.33 14.84
C ARG A 86 -4.20 20.82 15.08
N ARG A 87 -3.01 20.22 15.17
CA ARG A 87 -2.80 18.80 15.48
C ARG A 87 -3.20 18.46 16.92
N GLU A 88 -2.86 19.30 17.89
CA GLU A 88 -3.33 19.12 19.27
C GLU A 88 -4.85 19.22 19.37
N LEU A 89 -5.45 20.21 18.71
CA LEU A 89 -6.90 20.35 18.66
C LEU A 89 -7.55 19.11 18.02
N ALA A 90 -7.05 18.67 16.86
CA ALA A 90 -7.52 17.46 16.18
C ALA A 90 -7.50 16.23 17.09
N ARG A 91 -6.41 16.04 17.84
CA ARG A 91 -6.29 14.94 18.81
C ARG A 91 -7.33 15.04 19.93
N LYS A 92 -7.53 16.24 20.48
CA LYS A 92 -8.53 16.48 21.54
C LYS A 92 -9.94 16.12 21.05
N VAL A 93 -10.37 16.70 19.92
CA VAL A 93 -11.74 16.52 19.43
C VAL A 93 -12.00 15.09 18.96
N ALA A 94 -11.02 14.43 18.32
CA ALA A 94 -11.16 13.06 17.86
C ALA A 94 -11.25 12.04 19.00
N ARG A 95 -10.58 12.30 20.13
CA ARG A 95 -10.71 11.49 21.36
C ARG A 95 -12.00 11.77 22.11
N LEU A 96 -12.50 13.00 22.04
CA LEU A 96 -13.74 13.40 22.72
C LEU A 96 -14.96 12.78 22.03
N LEU A 97 -15.06 12.85 20.70
CA LEU A 97 -16.26 12.46 19.96
C LEU A 97 -16.79 11.04 20.31
N PRO A 98 -15.97 9.97 20.37
CA PRO A 98 -16.44 8.62 20.69
C PRO A 98 -17.08 8.52 22.08
N THR A 99 -16.67 9.38 23.03
CA THR A 99 -17.18 9.40 24.41
C THR A 99 -18.54 10.11 24.55
N LEU A 100 -18.94 10.87 23.53
CA LEU A 100 -20.21 11.60 23.52
C LEU A 100 -21.33 10.68 23.03
N THR A 101 -21.87 9.86 23.94
CA THR A 101 -23.06 9.04 23.73
C THR A 101 -24.20 9.58 24.60
N HIS A 102 -25.42 9.78 24.04
CA HIS A 102 -26.68 10.26 24.65
C HIS A 102 -27.11 11.73 24.37
N HIS A 103 -28.44 11.92 24.35
CA HIS A 103 -29.15 13.18 24.04
C HIS A 103 -28.74 14.39 24.89
N GLU A 104 -28.31 14.17 26.13
CA GLU A 104 -27.90 15.26 27.04
C GLU A 104 -26.63 15.99 26.55
N GLN A 105 -25.85 15.36 25.66
CA GLN A 105 -24.62 15.91 25.10
C GLN A 105 -24.74 16.25 23.61
N ASP A 106 -25.95 16.27 23.04
CA ASP A 106 -26.16 16.49 21.60
C ASP A 106 -25.50 17.78 21.10
N ARG A 107 -25.67 18.90 21.82
CA ARG A 107 -25.04 20.17 21.45
C ARG A 107 -23.51 20.12 21.49
N LEU A 108 -22.92 19.40 22.46
CA LEU A 108 -21.47 19.25 22.54
C LEU A 108 -20.96 18.34 21.42
N ARG A 109 -21.73 17.30 21.10
CA ARG A 109 -21.44 16.37 20.00
C ARG A 109 -21.48 17.07 18.65
N GLU A 110 -22.54 17.81 18.36
CA GLU A 110 -22.68 18.62 17.13
C GLU A 110 -21.51 19.58 16.96
N ARG A 111 -21.16 20.32 18.02
CA ARG A 111 -20.00 21.22 18.03
C ARG A 111 -18.67 20.50 17.80
N THR A 112 -18.50 19.31 18.38
CA THR A 112 -17.29 18.51 18.20
C THR A 112 -17.19 17.98 16.76
N ILE A 113 -18.32 17.57 16.18
CA ILE A 113 -18.42 17.15 14.78
C ILE A 113 -18.05 18.31 13.84
N GLU A 114 -18.59 19.51 14.07
CA GLU A 114 -18.25 20.72 13.28
C GLU A 114 -16.72 20.94 13.25
N LEU A 115 -16.05 20.86 14.41
CA LEU A 115 -14.60 21.03 14.50
C LEU A 115 -13.84 19.93 13.73
N ILE A 116 -14.27 18.67 13.85
CA ILE A 116 -13.69 17.55 13.11
C ILE A 116 -13.89 17.71 11.61
N GLU A 117 -15.06 18.17 11.15
CA GLU A 117 -15.33 18.38 9.73
C GLU A 117 -14.39 19.44 9.13
N ILE A 118 -14.15 20.53 9.85
CA ILE A 118 -13.19 21.57 9.45
C ILE A 118 -11.78 20.96 9.37
N LEU A 119 -11.32 20.30 10.43
CA LEU A 119 -9.96 19.74 10.52
C LEU A 119 -9.75 18.57 9.54
N ALA A 120 -10.80 17.83 9.16
CA ALA A 120 -10.75 16.80 8.13
C ALA A 120 -10.59 17.38 6.72
N THR A 121 -10.72 18.70 6.56
CA THR A 121 -10.44 19.43 5.31
C THR A 121 -9.20 20.33 5.42
N ASP A 122 -8.39 20.16 6.47
CA ASP A 122 -7.15 20.91 6.65
C ASP A 122 -6.21 20.67 5.47
N GLN A 123 -5.49 21.72 5.05
CA GLN A 123 -4.56 21.64 3.93
C GLN A 123 -3.36 20.74 4.22
N LEU A 124 -2.99 20.58 5.50
CA LEU A 124 -1.88 19.72 5.89
C LEU A 124 -2.37 18.29 6.20
N ALA A 125 -1.87 17.34 5.43
CA ALA A 125 -2.10 15.90 5.65
C ALA A 125 -1.72 15.45 7.06
N ALA A 126 -0.72 16.09 7.68
CA ALA A 126 -0.29 15.81 9.05
C ALA A 126 -1.39 16.06 10.09
N VAL A 127 -2.27 17.06 9.89
CA VAL A 127 -3.43 17.34 10.75
C VAL A 127 -4.52 16.28 10.51
N ARG A 128 -4.88 16.05 9.24
CA ARG A 128 -5.91 15.07 8.86
C ARG A 128 -5.54 13.65 9.33
N ARG A 129 -4.26 13.28 9.26
CA ARG A 129 -3.73 12.01 9.78
C ARG A 129 -4.01 11.84 11.27
N VAL A 130 -3.93 12.90 12.08
CA VAL A 130 -4.24 12.80 13.52
C VAL A 130 -5.70 12.38 13.72
N LEU A 131 -6.62 12.96 12.94
CA LEU A 131 -8.02 12.53 12.97
C LEU A 131 -8.16 11.06 12.56
N SER A 132 -7.52 10.65 11.46
CA SER A 132 -7.56 9.26 11.00
C SER A 132 -7.07 8.29 12.06
N GLU A 133 -5.92 8.55 12.69
CA GLU A 133 -5.33 7.67 13.70
C GLU A 133 -6.22 7.53 14.94
N GLU A 134 -6.82 8.62 15.40
CA GLU A 134 -7.67 8.62 16.60
C GLU A 134 -9.07 8.06 16.32
N LEU A 135 -9.60 8.22 15.09
CA LEU A 135 -10.95 7.79 14.72
C LEU A 135 -11.02 6.40 14.09
N LYS A 136 -9.89 5.81 13.66
CA LYS A 136 -9.85 4.57 12.86
C LYS A 136 -10.56 3.36 13.44
N SER A 137 -10.79 3.28 14.74
CA SER A 137 -11.49 2.15 15.38
C SER A 137 -12.82 2.56 16.02
N SER A 138 -13.24 3.81 15.86
CA SER A 138 -14.45 4.33 16.46
C SER A 138 -15.70 3.91 15.68
N ARG A 139 -16.74 3.51 16.41
CA ARG A 139 -18.08 3.20 15.86
C ARG A 139 -19.04 4.38 15.95
N ASN A 140 -18.63 5.46 16.62
CA ASN A 140 -19.47 6.62 16.92
C ASN A 140 -18.93 7.87 16.20
N VAL A 141 -18.77 7.76 14.89
CA VAL A 141 -18.32 8.84 14.00
C VAL A 141 -19.31 8.98 12.86
N PRO A 142 -19.69 10.20 12.44
CA PRO A 142 -20.50 10.39 11.25
C PRO A 142 -19.83 9.75 10.02
N LYS A 143 -20.57 8.92 9.29
CA LYS A 143 -20.09 8.23 8.09
C LYS A 143 -19.45 9.18 7.04
N PRO A 144 -19.97 10.40 6.78
CA PRO A 144 -19.33 11.33 5.85
C PRO A 144 -17.88 11.72 6.20
N ILE A 145 -17.53 11.76 7.49
CA ILE A 145 -16.15 12.03 7.93
C ILE A 145 -15.27 10.82 7.60
N VAL A 146 -15.75 9.60 7.90
CA VAL A 146 -15.03 8.35 7.60
C VAL A 146 -14.82 8.21 6.09
N ASP A 147 -15.86 8.42 5.29
CA ASP A 147 -15.79 8.30 3.84
C ASP A 147 -14.81 9.31 3.21
N ARG A 148 -14.75 10.53 3.77
CA ARG A 148 -13.79 11.56 3.36
C ARG A 148 -12.35 11.14 3.66
N LEU A 149 -12.07 10.74 4.91
CA LEU A 149 -10.72 10.34 5.31
C LEU A 149 -10.28 9.07 4.58
N ALA A 150 -11.20 8.14 4.30
CA ALA A 150 -10.92 6.91 3.53
C ALA A 150 -10.53 7.20 2.06
N ARG A 151 -11.09 8.26 1.46
CA ARG A 151 -10.82 8.69 0.09
C ARG A 151 -9.80 9.82 0.00
N ASP A 152 -9.07 10.07 1.08
CA ASP A 152 -8.01 11.07 1.11
C ASP A 152 -6.88 10.69 0.14
N LEU A 153 -6.37 11.68 -0.58
CA LEU A 153 -5.33 11.51 -1.60
C LEU A 153 -3.96 11.19 -0.97
N ASP A 154 -3.77 11.50 0.31
CA ASP A 154 -2.57 11.17 1.06
C ASP A 154 -2.76 9.81 1.76
N LEU A 155 -1.95 8.81 1.39
CA LEU A 155 -2.01 7.46 1.97
C LEU A 155 -1.91 7.46 3.50
N ILE A 156 -1.11 8.36 4.08
CA ILE A 156 -0.95 8.48 5.53
C ILE A 156 -2.26 8.84 6.25
N VAL A 157 -3.23 9.42 5.54
CA VAL A 157 -4.55 9.77 6.07
C VAL A 157 -5.55 8.65 5.81
N SER A 158 -5.57 8.08 4.60
CA SER A 158 -6.55 7.06 4.23
C SER A 158 -6.23 5.67 4.77
N ALA A 159 -4.97 5.27 4.84
CA ALA A 159 -4.58 3.92 5.26
C ALA A 159 -5.12 3.49 6.64
N PRO A 160 -5.05 4.32 7.71
CA PRO A 160 -5.62 3.94 9.00
C PRO A 160 -7.13 3.67 8.93
N ILE A 161 -7.86 4.47 8.16
CA ILE A 161 -9.31 4.31 8.01
C ILE A 161 -9.63 3.05 7.19
N LEU A 162 -8.96 2.86 6.06
CA LEU A 162 -9.14 1.69 5.19
C LEU A 162 -8.84 0.37 5.93
N GLU A 163 -7.81 0.37 6.79
CA GLU A 163 -7.35 -0.84 7.48
C GLU A 163 -8.17 -1.18 8.75
N TYR A 164 -8.67 -0.18 9.49
CA TYR A 164 -9.26 -0.42 10.82
C TYR A 164 -10.72 0.01 10.98
N SER A 165 -11.25 0.86 10.09
CA SER A 165 -12.59 1.45 10.31
C SER A 165 -13.69 0.38 10.26
N PRO A 166 -14.51 0.26 11.32
CA PRO A 166 -15.68 -0.62 11.32
C PRO A 166 -16.88 0.00 10.59
N LEU A 167 -16.78 1.26 10.15
CA LEU A 167 -17.86 2.00 9.50
C LEU A 167 -17.76 1.99 7.96
N LEU A 168 -16.71 1.36 7.42
CA LEU A 168 -16.61 1.02 6.00
C LEU A 168 -17.18 -0.39 5.79
N GLY A 169 -18.29 -0.46 5.06
CA GLY A 169 -18.89 -1.73 4.63
C GLY A 169 -18.24 -2.25 3.35
N ASP A 170 -18.63 -3.47 2.97
CA ASP A 170 -18.10 -4.16 1.80
C ASP A 170 -18.26 -3.34 0.51
N ASP A 171 -19.45 -2.75 0.30
CA ASP A 171 -19.73 -1.91 -0.87
C ASP A 171 -18.83 -0.67 -0.92
N ASP A 172 -18.55 -0.04 0.23
CA ASP A 172 -17.63 1.10 0.31
C ASP A 172 -16.22 0.69 -0.11
N LEU A 173 -15.75 -0.47 0.38
CA LEU A 173 -14.42 -1.00 0.06
C LEU A 173 -14.30 -1.37 -1.42
N LEU A 174 -15.34 -2.00 -2.00
CA LEU A 174 -15.38 -2.34 -3.41
C LEU A 174 -15.38 -1.09 -4.30
N GLU A 175 -16.13 -0.05 -3.94
CA GLU A 175 -16.12 1.23 -4.66
C GLU A 175 -14.73 1.88 -4.60
N ILE A 176 -14.09 1.86 -3.43
CA ILE A 176 -12.73 2.39 -3.27
C ILE A 176 -11.74 1.59 -4.12
N ILE A 177 -11.79 0.25 -4.13
CA ILE A 177 -10.91 -0.57 -4.98
C ILE A 177 -11.12 -0.24 -6.47
N ALA A 178 -12.37 0.00 -6.90
CA ALA A 178 -12.68 0.29 -8.29
C ALA A 178 -12.23 1.70 -8.75
N SER A 179 -12.14 2.66 -7.83
CA SER A 179 -11.92 4.09 -8.17
C SER A 179 -10.61 4.68 -7.65
N CYS A 180 -9.99 4.08 -6.64
CA CYS A 180 -8.85 4.66 -5.93
C CYS A 180 -7.57 4.60 -6.78
N GLN A 181 -6.89 5.74 -6.84
CA GLN A 181 -5.60 5.89 -7.53
C GLN A 181 -4.42 6.08 -6.56
N VAL A 182 -4.66 5.97 -5.26
CA VAL A 182 -3.64 6.14 -4.21
C VAL A 182 -2.86 4.84 -4.06
N GLU A 183 -1.56 4.91 -4.36
CA GLU A 183 -0.65 3.77 -4.19
C GLU A 183 -0.64 3.30 -2.72
N GLY A 184 -0.74 1.99 -2.50
CA GLY A 184 -0.77 1.39 -1.16
C GLY A 184 -2.13 1.38 -0.47
N ALA A 185 -3.16 2.06 -1.00
CA ALA A 185 -4.51 2.03 -0.42
C ALA A 185 -5.12 0.63 -0.44
N MET A 186 -5.00 -0.09 -1.55
CA MET A 186 -5.45 -1.48 -1.67
C MET A 186 -4.71 -2.40 -0.70
N ALA A 187 -3.43 -2.15 -0.44
CA ALA A 187 -2.67 -2.90 0.56
C ALA A 187 -3.16 -2.63 2.00
N ALA A 188 -3.66 -1.43 2.29
CA ALA A 188 -4.31 -1.13 3.58
C ALA A 188 -5.64 -1.90 3.73
N ILE A 189 -6.46 -1.95 2.68
CA ILE A 189 -7.68 -2.78 2.67
C ILE A 189 -7.33 -4.26 2.86
N ALA A 190 -6.29 -4.74 2.16
CA ALA A 190 -5.84 -6.13 2.23
C ALA A 190 -5.38 -6.56 3.63
N ARG A 191 -5.02 -5.62 4.53
CA ARG A 191 -4.59 -5.90 5.91
C ARG A 191 -5.73 -5.91 6.93
N ARG A 192 -6.98 -5.67 6.53
CA ARG A 192 -8.13 -5.68 7.44
C ARG A 192 -8.27 -7.02 8.17
N ALA A 193 -8.54 -6.96 9.48
CA ALA A 193 -8.72 -8.15 10.30
C ALA A 193 -9.98 -8.98 9.95
N ASP A 194 -10.99 -8.34 9.35
CA ASP A 194 -12.22 -8.98 8.88
C ASP A 194 -12.42 -8.60 7.41
N LEU A 195 -11.77 -9.36 6.52
CA LEU A 195 -11.78 -9.08 5.09
C LEU A 195 -12.76 -10.04 4.39
N PRO A 196 -13.87 -9.55 3.83
CA PRO A 196 -14.81 -10.39 3.11
C PRO A 196 -14.17 -10.95 1.83
N GLN A 197 -14.67 -12.10 1.40
CA GLN A 197 -14.14 -12.83 0.26
C GLN A 197 -14.28 -12.02 -1.04
N SER A 198 -15.40 -11.32 -1.25
CA SER A 198 -15.65 -10.45 -2.41
C SER A 198 -14.60 -9.35 -2.57
N VAL A 199 -14.20 -8.72 -1.46
CA VAL A 199 -13.16 -7.68 -1.44
C VAL A 199 -11.78 -8.29 -1.71
N SER A 200 -11.50 -9.48 -1.16
CA SER A 200 -10.26 -10.21 -1.44
C SER A 200 -10.11 -10.51 -2.94
N GLU A 201 -11.18 -10.97 -3.58
CA GLU A 201 -11.23 -11.24 -5.03
C GLU A 201 -11.03 -9.95 -5.85
N ALA A 202 -11.68 -8.86 -5.45
CA ALA A 202 -11.51 -7.56 -6.10
C ALA A 202 -10.05 -7.06 -6.02
N ILE A 203 -9.37 -7.26 -4.88
CA ILE A 203 -7.94 -6.91 -4.72
C ILE A 203 -7.06 -7.76 -5.65
N VAL A 204 -7.33 -9.06 -5.79
CA VAL A 204 -6.56 -9.91 -6.71
C VAL A 204 -6.77 -9.47 -8.16
N ALA A 205 -8.00 -9.09 -8.51
CA ALA A 205 -8.33 -8.62 -9.86
C ALA A 205 -7.60 -7.33 -10.27
N THR A 206 -7.15 -6.50 -9.31
CA THR A 206 -6.38 -5.28 -9.63
C THR A 206 -4.93 -5.57 -10.04
N LEU A 207 -4.42 -6.77 -9.73
CA LEU A 207 -3.02 -7.17 -9.95
C LEU A 207 -2.00 -6.23 -9.27
N ASP A 208 -2.42 -5.49 -8.23
CA ASP A 208 -1.54 -4.68 -7.40
C ASP A 208 -0.64 -5.60 -6.55
N ILE A 209 0.66 -5.59 -6.87
CA ILE A 209 1.66 -6.48 -6.26
C ILE A 209 1.74 -6.29 -4.73
N PRO A 210 1.94 -5.07 -4.19
CA PRO A 210 1.85 -4.80 -2.76
C PRO A 210 0.54 -5.26 -2.12
N ALA A 211 -0.59 -5.05 -2.77
CA ALA A 211 -1.89 -5.41 -2.19
C ALA A 211 -2.11 -6.92 -2.13
N VAL A 212 -1.77 -7.65 -3.19
CA VAL A 212 -1.82 -9.12 -3.20
C VAL A 212 -0.81 -9.70 -2.20
N ALA A 213 0.39 -9.14 -2.08
CA ALA A 213 1.36 -9.56 -1.08
C ALA A 213 0.83 -9.37 0.36
N ALA A 214 0.17 -8.24 0.63
CA ALA A 214 -0.48 -7.99 1.92
C ALA A 214 -1.65 -8.96 2.16
N LEU A 215 -2.46 -9.24 1.13
CA LEU A 215 -3.58 -10.18 1.18
C LEU A 215 -3.13 -11.61 1.47
N LEU A 216 -2.03 -12.04 0.86
CA LEU A 216 -1.44 -13.36 1.08
C LEU A 216 -0.93 -13.54 2.52
N ASN A 217 -0.45 -12.47 3.14
CA ASN A 217 -0.02 -12.45 4.55
C ASN A 217 -1.19 -12.27 5.54
N ASN A 218 -2.40 -12.00 5.06
CA ASN A 218 -3.54 -11.77 5.94
C ASN A 218 -4.26 -13.09 6.27
N PRO A 219 -4.27 -13.53 7.55
CA PRO A 219 -4.91 -14.77 7.95
C PRO A 219 -6.44 -14.73 7.84
N SER A 220 -7.08 -13.55 7.82
CA SER A 220 -8.53 -13.43 7.66
C SER A 220 -8.97 -13.57 6.19
N ALA A 221 -8.04 -13.35 5.25
CA ALA A 221 -8.33 -13.39 3.83
C ALA A 221 -8.58 -14.83 3.37
N ARG A 222 -9.85 -15.21 3.27
CA ARG A 222 -10.27 -16.46 2.64
C ARG A 222 -10.26 -16.28 1.13
N LEU A 223 -9.53 -17.14 0.44
CA LEU A 223 -9.49 -17.16 -1.02
C LEU A 223 -10.14 -18.44 -1.52
N ARG A 224 -10.96 -18.32 -2.57
CA ARG A 224 -11.40 -19.49 -3.32
C ARG A 224 -10.20 -20.14 -4.01
N GLU A 225 -10.29 -21.45 -4.21
CA GLU A 225 -9.20 -22.24 -4.81
C GLU A 225 -8.84 -21.75 -6.23
N ASP A 226 -9.82 -21.36 -7.04
CA ASP A 226 -9.61 -20.82 -8.39
C ASP A 226 -8.88 -19.47 -8.38
N VAL A 227 -9.13 -18.64 -7.37
CA VAL A 227 -8.45 -17.34 -7.21
C VAL A 227 -7.02 -17.54 -6.73
N LEU A 228 -6.79 -18.47 -5.79
CA LEU A 228 -5.45 -18.83 -5.36
C LEU A 228 -4.63 -19.42 -6.52
N ASP A 229 -5.24 -20.26 -7.36
CA ASP A 229 -4.60 -20.79 -8.56
C ASP A 229 -4.18 -19.69 -9.54
N GLN A 230 -5.01 -18.65 -9.73
CA GLN A 230 -4.66 -17.47 -10.55
C GLN A 230 -3.45 -16.73 -9.98
N ILE A 231 -3.38 -16.56 -8.65
CA ILE A 231 -2.21 -15.93 -8.01
C ILE A 231 -0.97 -16.79 -8.24
N ILE A 232 -1.05 -18.11 -8.08
CA ILE A 232 0.07 -19.04 -8.29
C ILE A 232 0.57 -18.99 -9.74
N ASP A 233 -0.33 -18.88 -10.71
CA ASP A 233 0.03 -18.72 -12.13
C ASP A 233 0.85 -17.46 -12.39
N ALA A 234 0.47 -16.34 -11.77
CA ALA A 234 1.19 -15.08 -11.89
C ALA A 234 2.47 -15.01 -11.00
N ALA A 235 2.50 -15.76 -9.89
CA ALA A 235 3.57 -15.70 -8.89
C ALA A 235 4.95 -16.12 -9.39
N GLY A 236 5.03 -16.90 -10.48
CA GLY A 236 6.29 -17.41 -11.01
C GLY A 236 7.34 -16.33 -11.34
N SER A 237 6.92 -15.07 -11.54
CA SER A 237 7.83 -13.94 -11.80
C SER A 237 7.72 -12.78 -10.79
N ILE A 238 7.06 -13.03 -9.65
CA ILE A 238 6.84 -12.05 -8.58
C ILE A 238 7.39 -12.62 -7.27
N ASP A 239 8.68 -12.41 -7.05
CA ASP A 239 9.40 -12.94 -5.88
C ASP A 239 8.79 -12.51 -4.55
N VAL A 240 8.22 -11.29 -4.51
CA VAL A 240 7.54 -10.72 -3.32
C VAL A 240 6.36 -11.58 -2.86
N TRP A 241 5.75 -12.37 -3.76
CA TRP A 241 4.63 -13.25 -3.41
C TRP A 241 5.07 -14.63 -2.92
N HIS A 242 6.30 -15.05 -3.20
CA HIS A 242 6.75 -16.43 -2.93
C HIS A 242 6.71 -16.78 -1.45
N GLN A 243 7.28 -15.92 -0.59
CA GLN A 243 7.27 -16.16 0.84
C GLN A 243 5.85 -16.12 1.43
N PRO A 244 5.00 -15.09 1.16
CA PRO A 244 3.61 -15.09 1.61
C PRO A 244 2.80 -16.31 1.15
N LEU A 245 3.03 -16.80 -0.08
CA LEU A 245 2.37 -18.01 -0.58
C LEU A 245 2.78 -19.26 0.21
N VAL A 246 4.07 -19.41 0.50
CA VAL A 246 4.61 -20.58 1.23
C VAL A 246 4.15 -20.60 2.68
N LEU A 247 4.03 -19.43 3.31
CA LEU A 247 3.58 -19.31 4.70
C LEU A 247 2.07 -19.57 4.88
N ARG A 248 1.30 -19.65 3.79
CA ARG A 248 -0.15 -19.86 3.89
C ARG A 248 -0.46 -21.27 4.40
N THR A 249 -1.37 -21.38 5.36
CA THR A 249 -1.73 -22.66 5.99
C THR A 249 -2.62 -23.54 5.13
N GLU A 250 -3.41 -22.98 4.23
CA GLU A 250 -4.42 -23.69 3.43
C GLU A 250 -4.00 -23.85 1.96
N LEU A 251 -3.02 -24.72 1.69
CA LEU A 251 -2.57 -25.03 0.32
C LEU A 251 -2.97 -26.45 -0.07
N SER A 252 -3.51 -26.61 -1.28
CA SER A 252 -3.71 -27.95 -1.86
C SER A 252 -2.36 -28.57 -2.25
N MET A 253 -2.27 -29.92 -2.26
CA MET A 253 -1.04 -30.61 -2.70
C MET A 253 -0.63 -30.21 -4.13
N ARG A 254 -1.61 -29.94 -4.98
CA ARG A 254 -1.39 -29.40 -6.33
C ARG A 254 -0.73 -28.03 -6.29
N ALA A 255 -1.23 -27.11 -5.46
CA ALA A 255 -0.64 -25.79 -5.27
C ALA A 255 0.79 -25.86 -4.74
N ILE A 256 1.06 -26.70 -3.74
CA ILE A 256 2.41 -26.92 -3.17
C ILE A 256 3.39 -27.36 -4.27
N ARG A 257 3.01 -28.34 -5.09
CA ARG A 257 3.86 -28.80 -6.21
C ARG A 257 4.09 -27.72 -7.27
N ARG A 258 3.13 -26.84 -7.52
CA ARG A 258 3.29 -25.71 -8.45
C ARG A 258 4.24 -24.65 -7.90
N ILE A 259 4.01 -24.21 -6.66
CA ILE A 259 4.82 -23.21 -5.95
C ILE A 259 6.28 -23.66 -5.89
N ALA A 260 6.52 -24.91 -5.50
CA ALA A 260 7.86 -25.50 -5.48
C ALA A 260 8.57 -25.50 -6.85
N GLY A 261 7.86 -25.26 -7.96
CA GLY A 261 8.41 -25.20 -9.30
C GLY A 261 9.20 -23.92 -9.58
N PHE A 262 8.88 -22.84 -8.89
CA PHE A 262 9.48 -21.52 -9.16
C PHE A 262 10.10 -20.83 -7.93
N VAL A 263 9.75 -21.20 -6.70
CA VAL A 263 10.34 -20.58 -5.49
C VAL A 263 11.77 -21.07 -5.22
N ALA A 264 12.57 -20.28 -4.51
CA ALA A 264 13.95 -20.64 -4.11
C ALA A 264 14.01 -21.92 -3.24
N SER A 265 15.16 -22.60 -3.20
CA SER A 265 15.29 -23.89 -2.50
C SER A 265 15.01 -23.76 -1.00
N SER A 266 15.43 -22.66 -0.38
CA SER A 266 15.15 -22.34 1.02
C SER A 266 13.64 -22.29 1.34
N LEU A 267 12.81 -21.84 0.40
CA LEU A 267 11.35 -21.82 0.55
C LEU A 267 10.73 -23.20 0.28
N VAL A 268 11.33 -24.01 -0.58
CA VAL A 268 10.92 -25.42 -0.76
C VAL A 268 11.21 -26.22 0.52
N ASP A 269 12.36 -26.00 1.14
CA ASP A 269 12.69 -26.62 2.43
C ASP A 269 11.66 -26.25 3.50
N GLN A 270 11.20 -24.99 3.55
CA GLN A 270 10.10 -24.59 4.44
C GLN A 270 8.80 -25.34 4.13
N LEU A 271 8.42 -25.52 2.86
CA LEU A 271 7.26 -26.36 2.49
C LEU A 271 7.43 -27.79 3.00
N MET A 272 8.65 -28.35 2.93
CA MET A 272 8.94 -29.71 3.40
C MET A 272 8.88 -29.86 4.93
N THR A 273 9.02 -28.78 5.70
CA THR A 273 8.84 -28.82 7.16
C THR A 273 7.38 -28.94 7.60
N ARG A 274 6.42 -28.85 6.67
CA ARG A 274 5.01 -28.97 7.00
C ARG A 274 4.61 -30.42 7.28
N ASN A 275 3.76 -30.60 8.29
CA ASN A 275 3.30 -31.93 8.72
C ASN A 275 2.16 -32.49 7.86
N ASP A 276 1.62 -31.72 6.91
CA ASP A 276 0.43 -32.08 6.14
C ASP A 276 0.73 -32.74 4.79
N LEU A 277 2.01 -32.90 4.40
CA LEU A 277 2.40 -33.45 3.09
C LEU A 277 2.15 -34.95 2.94
N ASP A 278 1.65 -35.36 1.76
CA ASP A 278 1.64 -36.76 1.35
C ASP A 278 3.03 -37.22 0.88
N GLU A 279 3.26 -38.53 0.91
CA GLU A 279 4.56 -39.14 0.60
C GLU A 279 5.00 -38.84 -0.85
N GLU A 280 4.06 -38.79 -1.80
CA GLU A 280 4.30 -38.47 -3.20
C GLU A 280 4.77 -37.02 -3.40
N THR A 281 4.13 -36.05 -2.74
CA THR A 281 4.50 -34.64 -2.82
C THR A 281 5.83 -34.40 -2.13
N ALA A 282 6.08 -35.01 -0.97
CA ALA A 282 7.36 -34.93 -0.27
C ALA A 282 8.52 -35.46 -1.14
N ALA A 283 8.33 -36.61 -1.79
CA ALA A 283 9.32 -37.17 -2.72
C ALA A 283 9.57 -36.24 -3.92
N THR A 284 8.50 -35.63 -4.46
CA THR A 284 8.59 -34.67 -5.57
C THR A 284 9.36 -33.41 -5.19
N LEU A 285 9.09 -32.85 -4.01
CA LEU A 285 9.80 -31.69 -3.45
C LEU A 285 11.28 -32.01 -3.24
N ALA A 286 11.59 -33.12 -2.57
CA ALA A 286 12.96 -33.56 -2.30
C ALA A 286 13.78 -33.82 -3.58
N ARG A 287 13.13 -34.30 -4.65
CA ARG A 287 13.77 -34.43 -5.97
C ARG A 287 14.12 -33.05 -6.55
N ARG A 288 13.20 -32.09 -6.49
CA ARG A 288 13.43 -30.72 -7.01
C ARG A 288 14.51 -29.97 -6.25
N VAL A 289 14.56 -30.10 -4.91
CA VAL A 289 15.65 -29.52 -4.11
C VAL A 289 16.99 -30.11 -4.55
N ARG A 290 17.09 -31.44 -4.69
CA ARG A 290 18.33 -32.09 -5.17
C ARG A 290 18.75 -31.63 -6.57
N GLU A 291 17.80 -31.53 -7.50
CA GLU A 291 18.04 -31.02 -8.86
C GLU A 291 18.58 -29.58 -8.83
N ARG A 292 18.05 -28.72 -7.96
CA ARG A 292 18.49 -27.31 -7.84
C ARG A 292 19.81 -27.14 -7.11
N VAL A 293 20.04 -27.90 -6.05
CA VAL A 293 21.32 -27.91 -5.32
C VAL A 293 22.43 -28.41 -6.26
N ALA A 294 22.14 -29.39 -7.11
CA ALA A 294 23.06 -29.84 -8.15
C ALA A 294 23.27 -28.80 -9.27
N ALA A 295 22.28 -27.94 -9.53
CA ALA A 295 22.34 -26.92 -10.58
C ALA A 295 23.03 -25.60 -10.14
N GLY A 296 23.14 -25.32 -8.84
CA GLY A 296 23.60 -24.03 -8.31
C GLY A 296 22.54 -22.95 -8.51
N GLU A 297 22.14 -22.25 -7.44
CA GLU A 297 20.94 -21.39 -7.47
C GLU A 297 21.02 -20.20 -8.45
N HIS A 298 19.93 -20.03 -9.20
CA HIS A 298 19.54 -18.85 -9.99
C HIS A 298 20.42 -18.46 -11.19
N GLU A 299 20.34 -19.26 -12.23
CA GLU A 299 20.09 -18.91 -13.63
C GLU A 299 19.84 -20.29 -14.30
N LEU A 300 19.13 -20.38 -15.43
CA LEU A 300 19.38 -21.56 -16.29
C LEU A 300 20.90 -21.69 -16.39
N PRO A 301 21.51 -22.89 -16.22
CA PRO A 301 22.95 -23.03 -16.41
C PRO A 301 23.30 -22.27 -17.69
N ARG A 302 24.25 -21.32 -17.69
CA ARG A 302 24.50 -20.46 -18.89
C ARG A 302 24.43 -21.26 -20.20
N ARG A 303 24.98 -22.49 -20.16
CA ARG A 303 24.86 -23.52 -21.19
C ARG A 303 23.44 -23.83 -21.69
N ALA A 304 22.47 -24.09 -20.81
CA ALA A 304 21.08 -24.40 -21.19
C ALA A 304 20.34 -23.21 -21.82
N PHE A 305 20.61 -21.98 -21.37
CA PHE A 305 20.06 -20.79 -22.04
C PHE A 305 20.76 -20.51 -23.37
N ASP A 306 22.08 -20.73 -23.44
CA ASP A 306 22.84 -20.63 -24.70
C ASP A 306 22.37 -21.66 -25.74
N GLU A 307 22.03 -22.89 -25.30
CA GLU A 307 21.41 -23.93 -26.12
C GLU A 307 20.03 -23.51 -26.62
N LEU A 308 19.16 -23.01 -25.73
CA LEU A 308 17.84 -22.48 -26.11
C LEU A 308 17.95 -21.30 -27.08
N LEU A 309 18.90 -20.39 -26.85
CA LEU A 309 19.15 -19.26 -27.73
C LEU A 309 19.59 -19.73 -29.12
N ALA A 310 20.42 -20.78 -29.20
CA ALA A 310 20.83 -21.40 -30.46
C ALA A 310 19.66 -22.09 -31.18
N GLU A 311 18.78 -22.76 -30.46
CA GLU A 311 17.56 -23.37 -30.98
C GLU A 311 16.61 -22.31 -31.56
N VAL A 312 16.32 -21.26 -30.80
CA VAL A 312 15.45 -20.16 -31.24
C VAL A 312 16.07 -19.41 -32.43
N ALA A 313 17.39 -19.23 -32.46
CA ALA A 313 18.09 -18.66 -33.61
C ALA A 313 18.03 -19.58 -34.85
N ALA A 314 17.99 -20.89 -34.68
CA ALA A 314 17.75 -21.83 -35.78
C ALA A 314 16.30 -21.75 -36.28
N MET A 315 15.34 -21.58 -35.37
CA MET A 315 13.93 -21.41 -35.67
C MET A 315 13.66 -20.12 -36.47
N GLU A 316 14.29 -19.00 -36.10
CA GLU A 316 14.23 -17.75 -36.86
C GLU A 316 14.81 -17.93 -38.27
N ARG A 317 15.98 -18.57 -38.40
CA ARG A 317 16.59 -18.87 -39.72
C ARG A 317 15.71 -19.77 -40.59
N ALA A 318 14.92 -20.64 -39.99
CA ALA A 318 13.96 -21.50 -40.67
C ALA A 318 12.61 -20.81 -40.94
N GLY A 319 12.40 -19.58 -40.46
CA GLY A 319 11.15 -18.83 -40.61
C GLY A 319 10.00 -19.32 -39.74
N HIS A 320 10.29 -20.10 -38.69
CA HIS A 320 9.28 -20.68 -37.78
C HIS A 320 9.07 -19.86 -36.50
N LEU A 321 9.86 -18.80 -36.26
CA LEU A 321 9.69 -17.90 -35.13
C LEU A 321 8.78 -16.71 -35.53
N ASP A 322 7.51 -17.02 -35.75
CA ASP A 322 6.49 -16.01 -36.07
C ASP A 322 5.85 -15.41 -34.81
N GLU A 323 5.01 -14.38 -35.01
CA GLU A 323 4.32 -13.72 -33.91
C GLU A 323 3.40 -14.67 -33.13
N ALA A 324 2.82 -15.67 -33.81
CA ALA A 324 1.91 -16.64 -33.21
C ALA A 324 2.64 -17.61 -32.26
N GLU A 325 3.85 -18.06 -32.61
CA GLU A 325 4.65 -18.92 -31.74
C GLU A 325 5.14 -18.17 -30.49
N ILE A 326 5.51 -16.89 -30.64
CA ILE A 326 5.84 -16.03 -29.50
C ILE A 326 4.61 -15.80 -28.63
N GLU A 327 3.44 -15.53 -29.22
CA GLU A 327 2.17 -15.38 -28.50
C GLU A 327 1.82 -16.65 -27.72
N LYS A 328 1.98 -17.83 -28.34
CA LYS A 328 1.78 -19.14 -27.69
C LYS A 328 2.77 -19.36 -26.55
N ALA A 329 4.02 -18.92 -26.69
CA ALA A 329 5.00 -18.98 -25.62
C ALA A 329 4.65 -18.08 -24.44
N ILE A 330 4.09 -16.89 -24.71
CA ILE A 330 3.59 -15.97 -23.67
C ILE A 330 2.39 -16.61 -22.96
N ASP A 331 1.39 -17.06 -23.70
CA ASP A 331 0.16 -17.67 -23.14
C ASP A 331 0.48 -18.96 -22.36
N GLY A 332 1.52 -19.69 -22.76
CA GLY A 332 2.04 -20.88 -22.07
C GLY A 332 3.07 -20.61 -20.96
N GLY A 333 3.35 -19.35 -20.63
CA GLY A 333 4.27 -18.98 -19.55
C GLY A 333 5.76 -19.32 -19.79
N ARG A 334 6.17 -19.59 -21.04
CA ARG A 334 7.55 -19.96 -21.41
C ARG A 334 8.46 -18.72 -21.49
N ARG A 335 8.72 -18.09 -20.34
CA ARG A 335 9.43 -16.79 -20.25
C ARG A 335 10.83 -16.81 -20.88
N ASP A 336 11.63 -17.84 -20.64
CA ASP A 336 12.99 -17.90 -21.20
C ASP A 336 12.99 -18.04 -22.73
N PHE A 337 11.99 -18.72 -23.31
CA PHE A 337 11.80 -18.76 -24.76
C PHE A 337 11.45 -17.37 -25.30
N VAL A 338 10.56 -16.64 -24.61
CA VAL A 338 10.20 -15.26 -25.00
C VAL A 338 11.42 -14.33 -24.93
N ILE A 339 12.26 -14.45 -23.89
CA ILE A 339 13.52 -13.69 -23.78
C ILE A 339 14.46 -14.06 -24.93
N ALA A 340 14.66 -15.35 -25.21
CA ALA A 340 15.49 -15.82 -26.31
C ALA A 340 14.98 -15.30 -27.67
N ALA A 341 13.66 -15.33 -27.91
CA ALA A 341 13.03 -14.80 -29.11
C ALA A 341 13.28 -13.29 -29.27
N PHE A 342 13.14 -12.52 -28.19
CA PHE A 342 13.48 -11.10 -28.19
C PHE A 342 14.97 -10.86 -28.43
N CYS A 343 15.88 -11.67 -27.87
CA CYS A 343 17.32 -11.54 -28.14
C CYS A 343 17.62 -11.75 -29.63
N VAL A 344 17.07 -12.81 -30.22
CA VAL A 344 17.28 -13.15 -31.64
C VAL A 344 16.72 -12.08 -32.56
N ARG A 345 15.50 -11.60 -32.32
CA ARG A 345 14.83 -10.63 -33.22
C ARG A 345 15.28 -9.18 -33.03
N SER A 346 15.60 -8.76 -31.81
CA SER A 346 16.08 -7.39 -31.55
C SER A 346 17.59 -7.22 -31.72
N GLY A 347 18.34 -8.32 -31.70
CA GLY A 347 19.81 -8.34 -31.66
C GLY A 347 20.40 -7.92 -30.31
N MET A 348 19.57 -7.69 -29.29
CA MET A 348 20.03 -7.27 -27.96
C MET A 348 20.58 -8.45 -27.16
N ARG A 349 21.56 -8.17 -26.29
CA ARG A 349 22.10 -9.18 -25.36
C ARG A 349 21.03 -9.64 -24.35
N PRO A 350 21.08 -10.91 -23.89
CA PRO A 350 20.14 -11.42 -22.90
C PRO A 350 20.03 -10.58 -21.63
N ALA A 351 21.15 -10.03 -21.13
CA ALA A 351 21.16 -9.15 -19.98
C ALA A 351 20.33 -7.87 -20.20
N ALA A 352 20.49 -7.23 -21.37
CA ALA A 352 19.74 -6.02 -21.71
C ALA A 352 18.24 -6.29 -21.88
N VAL A 353 17.87 -7.42 -22.53
CA VAL A 353 16.46 -7.83 -22.66
C VAL A 353 15.83 -8.12 -21.30
N ARG A 354 16.53 -8.86 -20.43
CA ARG A 354 16.08 -9.12 -19.04
C ARG A 354 15.90 -7.82 -18.27
N GLN A 355 16.82 -6.87 -18.43
CA GLN A 355 16.73 -5.56 -17.79
C GLN A 355 15.53 -4.75 -18.28
N VAL A 356 15.30 -4.66 -19.59
CA VAL A 356 14.14 -3.95 -20.17
C VAL A 356 12.82 -4.51 -19.65
N LEU A 357 12.67 -5.85 -19.67
CA LEU A 357 11.47 -6.52 -19.16
C LEU A 357 11.35 -6.42 -17.63
N GLY A 358 12.48 -6.37 -16.92
CA GLY A 358 12.55 -6.26 -15.46
C GLY A 358 12.29 -4.85 -14.94
N CYS A 359 12.54 -3.80 -15.73
CA CYS A 359 12.26 -2.41 -15.35
C CYS A 359 10.76 -2.11 -15.23
N ARG A 360 9.88 -2.95 -15.79
CA ARG A 360 8.40 -2.81 -15.74
C ARG A 360 7.87 -1.44 -16.21
N LEU A 361 8.58 -0.82 -17.15
CA LEU A 361 8.18 0.43 -17.78
C LEU A 361 7.59 0.14 -19.16
N ALA A 362 6.42 0.72 -19.45
CA ALA A 362 5.72 0.42 -20.69
C ALA A 362 6.46 0.91 -21.94
N LYS A 363 7.13 2.07 -21.87
CA LYS A 363 7.84 2.63 -23.03
C LYS A 363 9.05 1.78 -23.48
N PRO A 364 9.99 1.37 -22.59
CA PRO A 364 11.06 0.45 -22.96
C PRO A 364 10.57 -0.91 -23.47
N VAL A 365 9.52 -1.46 -22.85
CA VAL A 365 8.94 -2.74 -23.29
C VAL A 365 8.32 -2.62 -24.68
N CYS A 366 7.55 -1.56 -24.95
CA CYS A 366 7.02 -1.30 -26.29
C CYS A 366 8.15 -1.14 -27.30
N ALA A 367 9.22 -0.43 -26.95
CA ALA A 367 10.37 -0.25 -27.82
C ALA A 367 11.08 -1.58 -28.15
N LEU A 368 11.23 -2.48 -27.17
CA LEU A 368 11.81 -3.82 -27.39
C LEU A 368 10.99 -4.65 -28.38
N VAL A 369 9.65 -4.65 -28.22
CA VAL A 369 8.74 -5.40 -29.09
C VAL A 369 8.74 -4.80 -30.50
N TRP A 370 8.78 -3.47 -30.61
CA TRP A 370 8.94 -2.77 -31.88
C TRP A 370 10.26 -3.10 -32.58
N ARG A 371 11.40 -3.05 -31.87
CA ARG A 371 12.72 -3.40 -32.41
C ARG A 371 12.79 -4.85 -32.88
N SER A 372 11.98 -5.72 -32.29
CA SER A 372 11.83 -7.13 -32.69
C SER A 372 10.93 -7.34 -33.92
N GLY A 373 10.35 -6.26 -34.47
CA GLY A 373 9.49 -6.30 -35.65
C GLY A 373 8.13 -6.96 -35.38
N LEU A 374 7.62 -6.88 -34.15
CA LEU A 374 6.37 -7.51 -33.74
C LEU A 374 5.26 -6.46 -33.55
N SER A 375 4.00 -6.88 -33.62
CA SER A 375 2.87 -5.95 -33.54
C SER A 375 2.67 -5.34 -32.14
N MET A 376 2.00 -4.18 -32.10
CA MET A 376 1.60 -3.54 -30.85
C MET A 376 0.58 -4.39 -30.06
N ARG A 377 -0.18 -5.26 -30.73
CA ARG A 377 -1.10 -6.20 -30.05
C ARG A 377 -0.32 -7.17 -29.17
N LEU A 378 0.77 -7.72 -29.69
CA LEU A 378 1.68 -8.54 -28.90
C LEU A 378 2.35 -7.71 -27.81
N ALA A 379 2.72 -6.45 -28.10
CA ALA A 379 3.33 -5.57 -27.10
C ALA A 379 2.44 -5.37 -25.85
N VAL A 380 1.12 -5.26 -26.00
CA VAL A 380 0.19 -5.19 -24.85
C VAL A 380 0.22 -6.49 -24.04
N LYS A 381 0.25 -7.65 -24.71
CA LYS A 381 0.40 -8.95 -24.02
C LYS A 381 1.72 -9.03 -23.26
N VAL A 382 2.83 -8.64 -23.89
CA VAL A 382 4.17 -8.64 -23.28
C VAL A 382 4.20 -7.71 -22.07
N GLN A 383 3.66 -6.49 -22.18
CA GLN A 383 3.55 -5.56 -21.06
C GLN A 383 2.79 -6.18 -19.86
N ARG A 384 1.66 -6.84 -20.12
CA ARG A 384 0.79 -7.39 -19.07
C ARG A 384 1.30 -8.70 -18.47
N GLN A 385 1.74 -9.64 -19.31
CA GLN A 385 2.00 -11.04 -18.91
C GLN A 385 3.49 -11.33 -18.73
N ILE A 386 4.39 -10.58 -19.36
CA ILE A 386 5.84 -10.77 -19.23
C ILE A 386 6.45 -9.67 -18.35
N ALA A 387 6.22 -8.40 -18.68
CA ALA A 387 6.75 -7.29 -17.89
C ALA A 387 5.92 -6.97 -16.64
N LEU A 388 4.73 -7.56 -16.49
CA LEU A 388 3.84 -7.40 -15.34
C LEU A 388 3.56 -5.93 -14.98
N ILE A 389 3.29 -5.13 -16.00
CA ILE A 389 2.99 -3.71 -15.84
C ILE A 389 1.54 -3.55 -15.39
N PRO A 390 1.26 -2.79 -14.32
CA PRO A 390 -0.10 -2.57 -13.83
C PRO A 390 -0.95 -1.84 -14.87
N GLN A 391 -2.28 -1.99 -14.79
CA GLN A 391 -3.21 -1.49 -15.81
C GLN A 391 -3.09 0.04 -16.03
N SER A 392 -2.82 0.82 -14.97
CA SER A 392 -2.59 2.27 -15.05
C SER A 392 -1.32 2.67 -15.82
N GLY A 393 -0.34 1.76 -15.91
CA GLY A 393 0.93 2.00 -16.59
C GLY A 393 0.98 1.46 -18.03
N LEU A 394 -0.04 0.75 -18.50
CA LEU A 394 -0.06 0.14 -19.83
C LEU A 394 -0.15 1.20 -20.94
N ILE A 395 0.61 0.95 -22.02
CA ILE A 395 0.52 1.73 -23.25
C ILE A 395 -0.22 0.91 -24.31
N HIS A 396 -1.27 1.50 -24.88
CA HIS A 396 -2.13 0.89 -25.90
C HIS A 396 -1.84 1.41 -27.30
N ALA A 397 -2.28 0.67 -28.32
CA ALA A 397 -2.07 1.03 -29.72
C ALA A 397 -2.79 2.33 -30.11
N ARG A 398 -2.14 3.17 -30.92
CA ARG A 398 -2.75 4.33 -31.57
C ARG A 398 -3.51 3.86 -32.81
N GLY A 399 -4.81 4.15 -32.87
CA GLY A 399 -5.65 3.73 -34.00
C GLY A 399 -5.83 2.20 -34.13
N GLY A 400 -5.65 1.46 -33.04
CA GLY A 400 -5.89 0.02 -32.96
C GLY A 400 -4.73 -0.89 -33.37
N THR A 401 -3.77 -0.40 -34.17
CA THR A 401 -2.65 -1.22 -34.67
C THR A 401 -1.26 -0.61 -34.49
N ASN A 402 -1.15 0.72 -34.50
CA ASN A 402 0.16 1.37 -34.52
C ASN A 402 0.73 1.57 -33.11
N TYR A 403 2.06 1.58 -33.01
CA TYR A 403 2.75 2.04 -31.81
C TYR A 403 2.44 3.52 -31.56
N PRO A 404 2.15 3.93 -30.31
CA PRO A 404 1.86 5.32 -29.97
C PRO A 404 3.11 6.19 -29.81
N LEU A 405 4.29 5.57 -29.76
CA LEU A 405 5.60 6.21 -29.69
C LEU A 405 6.20 6.34 -31.09
N THR A 406 7.01 7.39 -31.30
CA THR A 406 7.77 7.56 -32.54
C THR A 406 8.99 6.60 -32.58
N PRO A 407 9.49 6.23 -33.78
CA PRO A 407 10.71 5.42 -33.90
C PRO A 407 11.94 5.99 -33.18
N GLU A 408 12.05 7.33 -33.15
CA GLU A 408 13.12 8.05 -32.47
C GLU A 408 13.02 7.89 -30.94
N GLU A 409 11.82 8.06 -30.36
CA GLU A 409 11.57 7.82 -28.94
C GLU A 409 11.81 6.36 -28.54
N MET A 410 11.39 5.41 -29.39
CA MET A 410 11.60 3.98 -29.14
C MET A 410 13.09 3.62 -29.16
N SER A 411 13.85 4.17 -30.11
CA SER A 411 15.30 3.96 -30.17
C SER A 411 15.99 4.54 -28.92
N TRP A 412 15.63 5.76 -28.54
CA TRP A 412 16.16 6.44 -27.35
C TRP A 412 15.94 5.64 -26.06
N HIS A 413 14.75 5.05 -25.90
CA HIS A 413 14.45 4.21 -24.74
C HIS A 413 15.31 2.95 -24.67
N LEU A 414 15.75 2.40 -25.81
CA LEU A 414 16.61 1.21 -25.85
C LEU A 414 18.10 1.53 -25.76
N GLU A 415 18.53 2.73 -26.17
CA GLU A 415 19.92 3.18 -26.05
C GLU A 415 20.41 3.10 -24.61
N PHE A 416 19.58 3.51 -23.64
CA PHE A 416 19.90 3.42 -22.21
C PHE A 416 20.30 2.00 -21.75
N PHE A 417 19.74 0.97 -22.40
CA PHE A 417 20.02 -0.44 -22.11
C PHE A 417 21.08 -1.06 -23.04
N SER A 418 21.49 -0.32 -24.07
CA SER A 418 22.47 -0.75 -25.09
C SER A 418 23.87 -0.16 -24.84
N LEU A 419 24.05 0.72 -23.83
CA LEU A 419 25.28 1.46 -23.56
C LEU A 419 26.53 0.60 -23.22
N ASP A 420 26.38 -0.71 -23.03
CA ASP A 420 27.52 -1.63 -22.89
C ASP A 420 28.03 -2.19 -24.24
N GLU A 421 27.50 -1.76 -25.40
CA GLU A 421 28.00 -2.19 -26.71
C GLU A 421 29.28 -1.42 -27.09
N PRO A 422 30.41 -2.09 -27.39
CA PRO A 422 31.46 -1.45 -28.17
C PRO A 422 30.89 -1.19 -29.56
N ARG A 423 30.81 0.08 -29.96
CA ARG A 423 30.46 0.50 -31.33
C ARG A 423 31.35 -0.27 -32.31
N ARG A 424 30.75 -1.12 -33.15
CA ARG A 424 31.45 -1.81 -34.24
C ARG A 424 31.67 -0.87 -35.42
#